data_AF-X1L725-F1
#
_entry.id   AF-X1L725-F1
#
_cell.length_a   1.000
_cell.length_b   1.000
_cell.length_c   1.000
_cell.angle_alpha   90.00
_cell.angle_beta   90.00
_cell.angle_gamma   90.00
#
_symmetry.space_group_name_H-M   'P 1'
#
loop_
_entity.id
_entity.type
_entity.pdbx_description
1 polymer ?
#
loop_
_entity_poly.entity_id
_entity_poly.type
_entity_poly.pdbx_seq_one_letter_code
_entity_poly.pdbx_strand_id
1 'polypeptide(L)'
;NKTEEELRQELHPLATKRVSQSLTLGKIAEEEKFEVSDAEISAEIENMTKSATENKDELNEYLNTPQARGSIEQVLITRKTIQRLVEIAKGSNMNIKKTQKEERK
;
A
#
# COMPACT_ATOMS: atom_id res chain seq x y z
N ASN A 1 -7.22 35.68 9.70
CA ASN A 1 -6.84 34.73 8.64
C ASN A 1 -5.33 34.69 8.55
N LYS A 2 -4.74 33.50 8.49
CA LYS A 2 -3.31 33.32 8.21
C LYS A 2 -3.05 33.60 6.73
N THR A 3 -1.86 34.12 6.41
CA THR A 3 -1.39 34.27 5.03
C THR A 3 -0.95 32.93 4.45
N GLU A 4 -0.84 32.85 3.12
CA GLU A 4 -0.33 31.66 2.44
C GLU A 4 1.07 31.29 2.93
N GLU A 5 1.95 32.28 3.12
CA GLU A 5 3.33 32.04 3.56
C GLU A 5 3.37 31.48 5.00
N GLU A 6 2.56 32.02 5.90
CA GLU A 6 2.46 31.50 7.28
C GLU A 6 1.95 30.05 7.29
N LEU A 7 0.94 29.73 6.47
CA LEU A 7 0.43 28.36 6.33
C LEU A 7 1.49 27.43 5.72
N ARG A 8 2.25 27.90 4.73
CA ARG A 8 3.34 27.14 4.12
C ARG A 8 4.41 26.79 5.13
N GLN A 9 4.88 27.75 5.93
CA GLN A 9 5.89 27.53 6.96
C GLN A 9 5.39 26.57 8.05
N GLU A 10 4.12 26.69 8.46
CA GLU A 10 3.51 25.82 9.47
C GLU A 10 3.33 24.38 8.99
N LEU A 11 2.96 24.17 7.72
CA LEU A 11 2.73 22.84 7.16
C LEU A 11 4.01 22.17 6.63
N HIS A 12 5.08 22.93 6.38
CA HIS A 12 6.33 22.43 5.83
C HIS A 12 6.94 21.24 6.63
N PRO A 13 6.99 21.26 7.98
CA PRO A 13 7.51 20.13 8.75
C PRO A 13 6.67 18.86 8.57
N LEU A 14 5.34 19.00 8.52
CA LEU A 14 4.43 17.88 8.31
C LEU A 14 4.59 17.29 6.90
N ALA A 15 4.71 18.14 5.87
CA ALA A 15 4.96 17.71 4.51
C ALA A 15 6.30 16.98 4.38
N THR A 16 7.36 17.51 5.00
CA THR A 16 8.70 16.88 5.02
C THR A 16 8.65 15.49 5.64
N LYS A 17 7.95 15.35 6.78
CA LYS A 17 7.77 14.05 7.45
C LYS A 17 7.03 13.05 6.56
N ARG A 18 5.95 13.47 5.90
CA ARG A 18 5.16 12.61 4.99
C ARG A 18 6.00 12.11 3.83
N VAL A 19 6.76 12.99 3.18
CA VAL A 19 7.63 12.61 2.06
C VAL A 19 8.71 11.64 2.52
N SER A 20 9.37 11.91 3.65
CA SER A 20 10.39 11.03 4.21
C SER A 20 9.85 9.63 4.51
N GLN A 21 8.65 9.54 5.10
CA GLN A 21 7.98 8.26 5.37
C GLN A 21 7.64 7.50 4.09
N SER A 22 7.08 8.20 3.08
CA SER A 22 6.73 7.61 1.79
C SER A 22 7.96 7.03 1.09
N LEU A 23 9.06 7.79 1.04
CA LEU A 23 10.31 7.34 0.44
C LEU A 23 10.91 6.14 1.17
N THR A 24 10.86 6.14 2.50
CA THR A 24 11.38 5.03 3.31
C THR A 24 10.57 3.75 3.07
N LEU A 25 9.23 3.83 3.10
CA LEU A 25 8.37 2.68 2.83
C LEU A 25 8.51 2.18 1.40
N GLY A 26 8.57 3.09 0.42
CA GLY A 26 8.82 2.73 -0.98
C GLY A 26 10.12 1.96 -1.15
N LYS A 27 11.20 2.41 -0.52
CA LYS A 27 12.48 1.71 -0.60
C LYS A 27 12.43 0.32 0.04
N ILE A 28 11.76 0.16 1.17
CA ILE A 28 11.61 -1.16 1.80
C ILE A 28 10.80 -2.09 0.89
N ALA A 29 9.73 -1.59 0.27
CA ALA A 29 8.90 -2.36 -0.63
C ALA A 29 9.67 -2.88 -1.86
N GLU A 30 10.53 -2.03 -2.43
CA GLU A 30 11.44 -2.40 -3.53
C GLU A 30 12.42 -3.50 -3.12
N GLU A 31 13.08 -3.36 -1.97
CA GLU A 31 14.11 -4.32 -1.50
C GLU A 31 13.51 -5.68 -1.14
N GLU A 32 12.33 -5.70 -0.51
CA GLU A 32 11.59 -6.93 -0.20
C GLU A 32 10.85 -7.51 -1.42
N LYS A 33 10.79 -6.77 -2.53
CA LYS A 33 10.12 -7.14 -3.79
C LYS A 33 8.65 -7.51 -3.57
N PHE A 34 7.93 -6.65 -2.86
CA PHE A 34 6.50 -6.85 -2.70
C PHE A 34 5.77 -6.63 -4.02
N GLU A 35 5.11 -7.68 -4.48
CA GLU A 35 4.22 -7.64 -5.63
C GLU A 35 2.77 -7.82 -5.17
N VAL A 36 1.86 -7.24 -5.94
CA VAL A 36 0.42 -7.39 -5.75
C VAL A 36 -0.15 -7.98 -7.02
N SER A 37 -0.87 -9.08 -6.87
CA SER A 37 -1.51 -9.74 -8.00
C SER A 37 -2.82 -9.04 -8.39
N ASP A 38 -3.23 -9.20 -9.64
CA ASP A 38 -4.53 -8.70 -10.11
C ASP A 38 -5.73 -9.24 -9.31
N ALA A 39 -5.58 -10.44 -8.76
CA ALA A 39 -6.59 -11.05 -7.89
C ALA A 39 -6.71 -10.30 -6.55
N GLU A 40 -5.59 -9.88 -5.96
CA GLU A 40 -5.60 -9.06 -4.74
C GLU A 40 -6.20 -7.68 -4.97
N ILE A 41 -5.91 -7.05 -6.11
CA ILE A 41 -6.52 -5.76 -6.49
C ILE A 41 -8.04 -5.93 -6.64
N SER A 42 -8.47 -6.97 -7.35
CA SER A 42 -9.90 -7.23 -7.56
C SER A 42 -10.62 -7.54 -6.25
N ALA A 43 -9.98 -8.28 -5.34
CA ALA A 43 -10.51 -8.55 -4.01
C ALA A 43 -10.62 -7.27 -3.16
N GLU A 44 -9.67 -6.35 -3.27
CA GLU A 44 -9.75 -5.04 -2.60
C GLU A 44 -10.87 -4.17 -3.18
N ILE A 45 -11.07 -4.16 -4.50
CA ILE A 45 -12.20 -3.45 -5.13
C ILE A 45 -13.54 -4.01 -4.64
N GLU A 46 -13.66 -5.33 -4.57
CA GLU A 46 -14.83 -6.00 -4.01
C GLU A 46 -15.03 -5.56 -2.54
N ASN A 47 -13.95 -5.51 -1.75
CA ASN A 47 -14.01 -5.07 -0.37
C ASN A 47 -14.46 -3.60 -0.23
N MET A 48 -13.98 -2.71 -1.09
CA MET A 48 -14.36 -1.29 -1.11
C MET A 48 -15.84 -1.08 -1.51
N THR A 49 -16.37 -1.94 -2.39
CA THR A 49 -17.73 -1.83 -2.91
C THR A 49 -18.77 -2.62 -2.10
N LYS A 50 -18.34 -3.49 -1.17
CA LYS A 50 -19.23 -4.30 -0.32
C LYS A 50 -20.22 -3.47 0.50
N SER A 51 -19.78 -2.33 1.01
CA SER A 51 -20.59 -1.45 1.87
C SER A 51 -21.34 -0.37 1.11
N ALA A 52 -21.17 -0.28 -0.23
CA ALA A 52 -21.86 0.70 -1.04
C ALA A 52 -23.32 0.28 -1.28
N THR A 53 -24.26 1.09 -0.80
CA THR A 53 -25.71 0.88 -0.96
C THR A 53 -26.27 1.58 -2.20
N GLU A 54 -25.64 2.67 -2.64
CA GLU A 54 -26.02 3.46 -3.81
C GLU A 54 -24.83 3.59 -4.76
N ASN A 55 -25.10 3.72 -6.07
CA ASN A 55 -24.09 3.90 -7.13
C ASN A 55 -22.97 2.84 -7.13
N LYS A 56 -23.28 1.63 -6.68
CA LYS A 56 -22.30 0.53 -6.58
C LYS A 56 -21.68 0.18 -7.92
N ASP A 57 -22.49 0.15 -8.98
CA ASP A 57 -22.03 -0.19 -10.32
C ASP A 57 -21.09 0.88 -10.89
N GLU A 58 -21.45 2.17 -10.73
CA GLU A 58 -20.62 3.30 -11.14
C GLU A 58 -19.29 3.35 -10.37
N LEU A 59 -19.33 3.11 -9.05
CA LEU A 59 -18.15 3.03 -8.20
C LEU A 59 -17.25 1.88 -8.63
N ASN A 60 -17.83 0.71 -8.92
CA ASN A 60 -17.07 -0.46 -9.36
C ASN A 60 -16.41 -0.22 -10.73
N GLU A 61 -17.10 0.42 -11.66
CA GLU A 61 -16.54 0.81 -12.96
C GLU A 61 -15.35 1.76 -12.77
N TYR A 62 -15.51 2.81 -11.96
CA TYR A 62 -14.43 3.77 -11.67
C TYR A 62 -13.20 3.09 -11.05
N LEU A 63 -13.39 2.22 -10.05
CA LEU A 63 -12.30 1.53 -9.37
C LEU A 63 -11.56 0.53 -10.29
N ASN A 64 -12.22 0.07 -11.36
CA ASN A 64 -11.59 -0.79 -12.37
C ASN A 64 -10.86 -0.02 -13.48
N THR A 65 -10.87 1.32 -13.48
CA THR A 65 -10.03 2.09 -14.40
C THR A 65 -8.54 1.83 -14.13
N PRO A 66 -7.66 1.87 -15.16
CA PRO A 66 -6.23 1.61 -14.98
C PRO A 66 -5.57 2.50 -13.91
N GLN A 67 -5.99 3.77 -13.84
CA GLN A 67 -5.48 4.73 -12.86
C GLN A 67 -5.90 4.37 -11.42
N ALA A 68 -7.16 3.99 -11.21
CA ALA A 68 -7.65 3.59 -9.90
C ALA A 68 -7.02 2.27 -9.45
N ARG A 69 -6.91 1.28 -10.36
CA ARG A 69 -6.22 0.01 -10.09
C ARG A 69 -4.76 0.21 -9.68
N GLY A 70 -4.01 1.05 -10.39
CA GLY A 70 -2.63 1.37 -10.01
C GLY A 70 -2.53 2.10 -8.65
N SER A 71 -3.52 2.92 -8.31
CA SER A 71 -3.59 3.56 -6.99
C SER A 71 -3.84 2.54 -5.87
N ILE A 72 -4.75 1.58 -6.12
CA ILE A 72 -5.05 0.49 -5.19
C ILE A 72 -3.83 -0.42 -5.00
N GLU A 73 -3.14 -0.75 -6.09
CA GLU A 73 -1.89 -1.51 -6.07
C GLU A 73 -0.86 -0.86 -5.13
N GLN A 74 -0.62 0.45 -5.29
CA GLN A 74 0.32 1.18 -4.43
C GLN A 74 -0.08 1.15 -2.94
N VAL A 75 -1.38 1.25 -2.65
CA VAL A 75 -1.92 1.13 -1.29
C VAL A 75 -1.67 -0.26 -0.73
N LEU A 76 -1.91 -1.31 -1.52
CA LEU A 76 -1.70 -2.70 -1.12
C LEU A 76 -0.21 -3.00 -0.86
N ILE A 77 0.70 -2.54 -1.72
CA ILE A 77 2.16 -2.64 -1.50
C ILE A 77 2.56 -1.97 -0.19
N THR A 78 2.04 -0.77 0.07
CA THR A 78 2.33 -0.03 1.30
C THR A 78 1.83 -0.78 2.53
N ARG A 79 0.61 -1.35 2.48
CA ARG A 79 0.05 -2.16 3.57
C ARG A 79 0.89 -3.41 3.85
N LYS A 80 1.31 -4.15 2.81
CA LYS A 80 2.21 -5.31 2.94
C LYS A 80 3.53 -4.92 3.60
N THR A 81 4.10 -3.79 3.20
CA THR A 81 5.34 -3.25 3.77
C THR A 81 5.20 -2.95 5.26
N ILE A 82 4.11 -2.27 5.66
CA ILE A 82 3.85 -1.98 7.08
C ILE A 82 3.62 -3.27 7.86
N GLN A 83 2.87 -4.23 7.31
CA GLN A 83 2.66 -5.53 7.95
C GLN A 83 3.99 -6.23 8.21
N ARG A 84 4.90 -6.26 7.22
CA ARG A 84 6.24 -6.82 7.39
C ARG A 84 7.03 -6.15 8.50
N LEU A 85 7.01 -4.81 8.56
CA LEU A 85 7.68 -4.05 9.62
C LEU A 85 7.10 -4.38 11.00
N VAL A 86 5.78 -4.55 11.11
CA VAL A 86 5.12 -4.95 12.35
C VAL A 86 5.53 -6.36 12.77
N GLU A 87 5.60 -7.31 11.84
CA GLU A 87 6.06 -8.68 12.12
C GLU A 87 7.49 -8.71 12.65
N ILE A 88 8.40 -7.95 12.02
CA ILE A 88 9.78 -7.79 12.47
C ILE A 88 9.82 -7.19 13.88
N ALA A 89 9.07 -6.11 14.11
CA ALA A 89 9.03 -5.43 15.41
C ALA A 89 8.48 -6.31 16.54
N LYS A 90 7.55 -7.23 16.22
CA LYS A 90 7.01 -8.22 17.16
C LYS A 90 7.95 -9.40 17.43
N GLY A 91 9.09 -9.47 16.74
CA GLY A 91 10.05 -10.57 16.87
C GLY A 91 9.69 -11.82 16.06
N SER A 92 8.69 -11.74 15.16
CA SER A 92 8.32 -12.82 14.24
C SER A 92 9.32 -12.89 13.08
N ASN A 93 10.55 -13.29 13.37
CA ASN A 93 11.56 -13.57 12.35
C ASN A 93 11.24 -14.91 11.63
N MET A 94 10.15 -14.95 10.85
CA MET A 94 10.02 -15.96 9.81
C MET A 94 10.93 -15.56 8.66
N ASN A 95 12.16 -16.10 8.74
CA ASN A 95 13.04 -16.27 7.61
C ASN A 95 12.27 -17.14 6.59
N ILE A 96 11.73 -16.55 5.52
CA ILE A 96 11.24 -17.32 4.38
C ILE A 96 12.49 -17.93 3.74
N LYS A 97 12.96 -19.04 4.32
CA LYS A 97 13.89 -19.93 3.64
C LYS A 97 13.23 -20.26 2.32
N LYS A 98 13.87 -19.81 1.23
CA LYS A 98 13.72 -20.37 -0.11
C LYS A 98 13.35 -21.84 0.03
N THR A 99 12.15 -22.21 -0.39
CA THR A 99 11.80 -23.60 -0.66
C THR A 99 12.77 -24.07 -1.73
N GLN A 100 13.93 -24.57 -1.29
CA GLN A 100 14.77 -25.42 -2.09
C GLN A 100 13.91 -26.65 -2.35
N LYS A 101 13.45 -26.72 -3.60
CA LYS A 101 13.12 -27.91 -4.35
C LYS A 101 13.87 -29.13 -3.77
N GLU A 102 13.23 -29.86 -2.86
CA GLU A 102 13.59 -31.26 -2.61
C GLU A 102 13.13 -32.01 -3.86
N GLU A 103 14.06 -32.15 -4.81
CA GLU A 103 14.06 -33.32 -5.69
C GLU A 103 14.15 -34.55 -4.79
N ARG A 104 12.99 -35.16 -4.51
CA ARG A 104 12.90 -36.50 -3.95
C ARG A 104 12.42 -37.46 -5.03
N LYS A 105 13.39 -38.22 -5.49
CA LYS A 105 13.35 -39.58 -6.03
C LYS A 105 12.89 -39.76 -7.47
#